data_AF-A0A5N8WM83-F1
#
_entry.id   AF-A0A5N8WM83-F1
#
_cell.length_a   1.000
_cell.length_b   1.000
_cell.length_c   1.000
_cell.angle_alpha   90.00
_cell.angle_beta   90.00
_cell.angle_gamma   90.00
#
_symmetry.space_group_name_H-M   'P 1'
#
loop_
_entity.id
_entity.type
_entity.pdbx_description
1 polymer ?
#
loop_
_entity_poly.entity_id
_entity_poly.type
_entity_poly.pdbx_seq_one_letter_code
_entity_poly.pdbx_strand_id
1 'polypeptide(L)'
;MFTPYDADGQPTGEEMDRQQILDLYTWQPGTCFRHPGGGTVDTALVKMIKPRAGQPEEVRACRDCVLVMEGCRRNTAEQAGVEYEPGHVGEAVVARCPGSS
;
A
#
# COMPACT_ATOMS: atom_id res chain seq x y z
N MET A 1 -17.86 -5.02 18.03
CA MET A 1 -16.41 -5.07 18.34
C MET A 1 -15.98 -3.63 18.50
N PHE A 2 -15.71 -3.22 19.74
CA PHE A 2 -15.29 -1.85 20.09
C PHE A 2 -13.77 -1.78 20.01
N THR A 3 -13.23 -0.88 19.20
CA THR A 3 -11.82 -0.51 19.27
C THR A 3 -11.61 0.28 20.57
N PRO A 4 -10.68 -0.11 21.45
CA PRO A 4 -10.39 0.67 22.63
C PRO A 4 -9.76 2.01 22.18
N TYR A 5 -10.17 3.10 22.84
CA TYR A 5 -9.59 4.44 22.70
C TYR A 5 -8.87 4.77 24.02
N ASP A 6 -7.77 5.51 23.97
CA ASP A 6 -7.01 5.97 25.13
C ASP A 6 -7.77 7.07 25.89
N ALA A 7 -7.16 7.55 26.98
CA ALA A 7 -7.74 8.56 27.86
C ALA A 7 -8.02 9.90 27.15
N ASP A 8 -7.38 10.14 26.01
CA ASP A 8 -7.56 11.34 25.17
C ASP A 8 -8.54 11.08 24.00
N GLY A 9 -9.09 9.87 23.89
CA GLY A 9 -10.06 9.50 22.86
C GLY A 9 -9.43 9.14 21.52
N GLN A 10 -8.15 8.71 21.49
CA GLN A 10 -7.47 8.19 20.30
C GLN A 10 -7.45 6.65 20.31
N PRO A 11 -7.67 5.97 19.18
CA PRO A 11 -7.73 4.51 19.14
C PRO A 11 -6.39 3.88 19.60
N THR A 12 -6.42 3.01 20.62
CA THR A 12 -5.26 2.26 21.12
C THR A 12 -5.06 1.00 20.30
N GLY A 13 -4.38 1.19 19.19
CA GLY A 13 -3.85 0.20 18.28
C GLY A 13 -3.13 1.01 17.21
N GLU A 14 -1.92 0.61 16.82
CA GLU A 14 -1.11 1.33 15.84
C GLU A 14 -1.75 1.28 14.42
N GLU A 15 -2.95 1.83 14.26
CA GLU A 15 -3.47 2.26 12.97
C GLU A 15 -2.67 3.50 12.58
N MET A 16 -1.59 3.27 11.82
CA MET A 16 -0.84 4.35 11.19
C MET A 16 -1.81 5.28 10.45
N ASP A 17 -1.67 6.59 10.66
CA ASP A 17 -2.61 7.57 10.10
C ASP A 17 -2.57 7.50 8.57
N ARG A 18 -3.75 7.66 7.96
CA ARG A 18 -3.89 7.54 6.50
C ARG A 18 -2.96 8.51 5.78
N GLN A 19 -2.77 9.72 6.31
CA GLN A 19 -1.88 10.70 5.71
C GLN A 19 -0.41 10.25 5.80
N GLN A 20 0.00 9.67 6.94
CA GLN A 20 1.36 9.13 7.10
C GLN A 20 1.67 8.04 6.06
N ILE A 21 0.71 7.16 5.75
CA ILE A 21 0.88 6.17 4.68
C ILE A 21 1.04 6.86 3.32
N LEU A 22 0.19 7.84 3.01
CA LEU A 22 0.21 8.53 1.73
C LEU A 22 1.50 9.33 1.52
N ASP A 23 2.08 9.86 2.60
CA ASP A 23 3.32 10.64 2.58
C ASP A 23 4.55 9.78 2.24
N LEU A 24 4.46 8.44 2.36
CA LEU A 24 5.51 7.52 1.91
C LEU A 24 5.61 7.42 0.39
N TYR A 25 4.63 7.93 -0.35
CA TYR A 25 4.55 7.79 -1.80
C TYR A 25 4.88 9.08 -2.54
N THR A 26 5.52 8.92 -3.69
CA THR A 26 5.68 10.01 -4.66
C THR A 26 4.48 10.09 -5.59
N TRP A 27 3.76 11.21 -5.52
CA TRP A 27 2.56 11.46 -6.30
C TRP A 27 2.86 12.24 -7.57
N GLN A 28 2.25 11.84 -8.69
CA GLN A 28 2.25 12.59 -9.94
C GLN A 28 0.88 12.47 -10.63
N PRO A 29 0.48 13.47 -11.42
CA PRO A 29 -0.73 13.38 -12.23
C PRO A 29 -0.69 12.16 -13.16
N GLY A 30 -1.74 11.35 -13.16
CA GLY A 30 -1.84 10.16 -13.98
C GLY A 30 -3.21 9.51 -13.89
N THR A 31 -3.33 8.30 -14.43
CA THR A 31 -4.58 7.53 -14.39
C THR A 31 -4.42 6.36 -13.43
N CYS A 32 -5.36 6.21 -12.50
CA CYS A 32 -5.37 5.06 -11.62
C CYS A 32 -5.73 3.80 -12.39
N PHE A 33 -4.91 2.75 -12.28
CA PHE A 33 -5.13 1.47 -12.97
C PHE A 33 -6.49 0.82 -12.62
N ARG A 34 -7.01 1.08 -11.40
CA ARG A 34 -8.27 0.51 -10.90
C ARG A 34 -9.50 1.33 -11.32
N HIS A 35 -9.34 2.62 -11.59
CA HIS A 35 -10.42 3.53 -11.97
C HIS A 35 -10.05 4.32 -13.24
N PRO A 36 -9.86 3.64 -14.39
CA PRO A 36 -9.42 4.30 -15.62
C PRO A 36 -10.39 5.37 -16.13
N GLY A 37 -11.68 5.26 -15.79
CA GLY A 37 -12.70 6.26 -16.14
C GLY A 37 -12.71 7.52 -15.25
N GLY A 38 -11.88 7.59 -14.21
CA GLY A 38 -11.82 8.74 -13.30
C GLY A 38 -11.06 9.95 -13.83
N GLY A 39 -10.46 9.85 -15.02
CA GLY A 39 -9.62 10.89 -15.60
C GLY A 39 -8.26 11.01 -14.91
N THR A 40 -7.61 12.16 -15.10
CA THR A 40 -6.29 12.46 -14.52
C THR A 40 -6.44 12.88 -13.06
N VAL A 41 -5.80 12.13 -12.17
CA VAL A 41 -5.77 12.35 -10.71
C VAL A 41 -4.34 12.19 -10.19
N ASP A 42 -4.07 12.60 -8.95
CA ASP A 42 -2.79 12.29 -8.30
C ASP A 42 -2.64 10.78 -8.10
N THR A 43 -1.56 10.23 -8.66
CA THR A 43 -1.25 8.81 -8.60
C THR A 43 0.18 8.54 -8.16
N ALA A 44 0.36 7.53 -7.33
CA ALA A 44 1.64 7.00 -6.95
C ALA A 44 2.03 5.83 -7.86
N LEU A 45 3.31 5.73 -8.21
CA LEU A 45 3.84 4.53 -8.84
C LEU A 45 3.83 3.40 -7.80
N VAL A 46 3.13 2.31 -8.11
CA VAL A 46 3.03 1.16 -7.21
C VAL A 46 3.83 -0.03 -7.71
N LYS A 47 3.98 -0.18 -9.03
CA LYS A 47 4.76 -1.30 -9.56
C LYS A 47 5.23 -1.01 -10.98
N MET A 48 6.44 -1.46 -11.29
CA MET A 48 6.88 -1.64 -12.67
C MET A 48 6.54 -3.07 -13.10
N ILE A 49 5.69 -3.23 -14.10
CA ILE A 49 5.45 -4.53 -14.72
C ILE A 49 6.27 -4.63 -16.00
N LYS A 50 6.87 -5.80 -16.26
CA LYS A 50 7.57 -6.07 -17.51
C LYS A 50 6.82 -7.17 -18.27
N PRO A 51 5.96 -6.81 -19.23
CA PRO A 51 5.28 -7.78 -20.06
C PRO A 51 6.29 -8.63 -20.84
N ARG A 52 5.95 -9.90 -21.11
CA ARG A 52 6.83 -10.84 -21.83
C ARG A 52 7.25 -10.35 -23.22
N ALA A 53 6.39 -9.57 -23.89
CA ALA A 53 6.62 -9.05 -25.24
C ALA A 53 6.38 -7.54 -25.32
N GLY A 54 6.85 -6.78 -24.33
CA GLY A 54 6.63 -5.34 -24.26
C GLY A 54 7.71 -4.58 -23.50
N GLN A 55 7.58 -3.25 -23.51
CA GLN A 55 8.38 -2.39 -22.65
C GLN A 55 7.86 -2.44 -21.22
N PRO A 56 8.69 -2.12 -20.21
CA PRO A 56 8.22 -1.95 -18.85
C PRO A 56 7.09 -0.91 -18.80
N GLU A 57 6.02 -1.22 -18.08
CA GLU A 57 4.88 -0.34 -17.88
C GLU A 57 4.76 0.02 -16.39
N GLU A 58 4.47 1.30 -16.15
CA GLU A 58 4.18 1.83 -14.82
C GLU A 58 2.73 1.51 -14.43
N VAL A 59 2.56 0.76 -13.35
CA VAL A 59 1.26 0.62 -12.69
C VAL A 59 1.15 1.72 -11.65
N ARG A 60 0.15 2.60 -11.81
CA ARG A 60 -0.07 3.76 -10.94
C ARG A 60 -1.43 3.72 -10.27
N ALA A 61 -1.51 4.15 -9.02
CA ALA A 61 -2.72 4.09 -8.21
C ALA A 61 -3.04 5.44 -7.53
N CYS A 62 -4.32 5.79 -7.44
CA CYS A 62 -4.75 6.97 -6.68
C CYS A 62 -4.67 6.72 -5.16
N ARG A 63 -4.82 7.80 -4.38
CA ARG A 63 -4.76 7.78 -2.91
C ARG A 63 -5.64 6.70 -2.27
N ASP A 64 -6.91 6.63 -2.66
CA ASP A 64 -7.82 5.61 -2.13
C ASP A 64 -7.37 4.19 -2.44
N CYS A 65 -6.86 3.96 -3.65
CA CYS A 65 -6.38 2.64 -4.04
C CYS A 65 -5.10 2.25 -3.30
N VAL A 66 -4.20 3.20 -3.05
CA VAL A 66 -3.01 2.98 -2.22
C VAL A 66 -3.41 2.56 -0.81
N LEU A 67 -4.34 3.28 -0.18
CA LEU A 67 -4.83 2.95 1.16
C LEU A 67 -5.49 1.55 1.22
N VAL A 68 -6.31 1.20 0.23
CA VAL A 68 -6.91 -0.13 0.16
C VAL A 68 -5.85 -1.21 0.00
N MET A 69 -4.85 -1.00 -0.86
CA MET A 69 -3.76 -1.96 -1.07
C MET A 69 -2.88 -2.11 0.17
N GLU A 70 -2.59 -1.03 0.88
CA GLU A 70 -1.88 -1.08 2.16
C GLU A 70 -2.68 -1.85 3.22
N GLY A 71 -4.00 -1.63 3.28
CA GLY A 71 -4.87 -2.44 4.15
C GLY A 71 -4.82 -3.94 3.81
N CYS A 72 -4.83 -4.30 2.52
CA CYS A 72 -4.65 -5.69 2.10
C CYS A 72 -3.26 -6.25 2.46
N ARG A 73 -2.20 -5.43 2.33
CA ARG A 73 -0.83 -5.81 2.66
C ARG A 73 -0.68 -6.06 4.16
N ARG A 74 -1.21 -5.18 5.00
CA ARG A 74 -1.26 -5.35 6.47
C ARG A 74 -1.94 -6.65 6.85
N ASN A 75 -3.15 -6.89 6.35
CA ASN A 75 -3.88 -8.14 6.61
C ASN A 75 -3.12 -9.38 6.12
N THR A 76 -2.36 -9.26 5.02
CA THR A 76 -1.52 -10.36 4.52
C THR A 76 -0.31 -10.60 5.43
N ALA A 77 0.33 -9.55 5.94
CA ALA A 77 1.43 -9.64 6.90
C ALA A 77 0.98 -10.28 8.21
N GLU A 78 -0.18 -9.86 8.72
CA GLU A 78 -0.82 -10.46 9.91
C GLU A 78 -1.11 -11.95 9.71
N GLN A 79 -1.70 -12.33 8.58
CA GLN A 79 -1.98 -13.74 8.25
C GLN A 79 -0.70 -14.57 8.07
N ALA A 80 0.37 -13.97 7.57
CA ALA A 80 1.67 -14.61 7.40
C ALA A 80 2.51 -14.63 8.69
N GLY A 81 2.06 -13.96 9.76
CA GLY A 81 2.82 -13.83 11.01
C GLY A 81 4.11 -13.03 10.86
N VAL A 82 4.14 -12.08 9.92
CA VAL A 82 5.30 -11.22 9.65
C VAL A 82 4.98 -9.77 10.01
N GLU A 83 6.03 -8.98 10.24
CA GLU A 83 5.90 -7.55 10.50
C GLU A 83 5.40 -6.82 9.25
N TYR A 84 4.46 -5.91 9.46
CA TYR A 84 3.92 -5.06 8.41
C TYR A 84 4.80 -3.82 8.25
N GLU A 85 5.36 -3.65 7.06
CA GLU A 85 6.08 -2.44 6.65
C GLU A 85 5.25 -1.66 5.61
N PRO A 86 4.86 -0.40 5.91
CA PRO A 86 4.09 0.47 5.01
C PRO A 86 4.98 1.07 3.90
N GLY A 87 4.38 1.57 2.82
CA GLY A 87 5.12 2.20 1.72
C GLY A 87 5.57 1.22 0.64
N HIS A 88 5.15 -0.04 0.73
CA HIS A 88 5.61 -1.15 -0.11
C HIS A 88 4.47 -1.79 -0.92
N VAL A 89 3.36 -1.06 -1.16
CA VAL A 89 2.36 -1.47 -2.15
C VAL A 89 3.01 -1.88 -3.47
N GLY A 90 2.64 -3.07 -3.97
CA GLY A 90 3.16 -3.65 -5.21
C GLY A 90 4.27 -4.68 -4.99
N GLU A 91 4.87 -4.69 -3.81
CA GLU A 91 5.83 -5.71 -3.38
C GLU A 91 5.13 -6.91 -2.73
N ALA A 92 5.74 -8.08 -2.84
CA ALA A 92 5.26 -9.27 -2.15
C ALA A 92 5.51 -9.12 -0.65
N VAL A 93 4.59 -9.62 0.18
CA VAL A 93 4.83 -9.83 1.60
C VAL A 93 5.69 -11.08 1.69
N VAL A 94 7.01 -10.89 1.61
CA VAL A 94 7.97 -11.98 1.79
C VAL A 94 8.25 -12.13 3.27
N ALA A 95 7.89 -13.28 3.83
CA ALA A 95 8.53 -13.70 5.07
C ALA A 95 10.03 -13.77 4.78
N ARG A 96 10.84 -12.99 5.50
CA ARG A 96 12.28 -13.20 5.49
C ARG A 96 12.51 -14.68 5.80
N CYS A 97 13.02 -15.46 4.85
CA CYS A 97 13.52 -16.79 5.16
C CYS A 97 14.68 -16.62 6.15
N PRO A 98 14.59 -17.12 7.39
CA PRO A 98 15.74 -17.10 8.28
C PRO A 98 16.76 -18.11 7.75
N GLY A 99 17.78 -17.64 7.02
CA GLY A 99 18.95 -18.46 6.66
C GLY A 99 19.32 -18.52 5.19
N SER A 100 19.61 -17.38 4.56
CA SER A 100 20.47 -17.35 3.38
C SER A 100 21.86 -16.87 3.80
N SER A 101 22.64 -17.79 4.36
CA SER A 101 24.10 -17.67 4.47
C SER A 101 24.76 -18.37 3.29
#